data_AF-A0A959Q935-F1
#
_entry.id   AF-A0A959Q935-F1
#
_cell.length_a   1.000
_cell.length_b   1.000
_cell.length_c   1.000
_cell.angle_alpha   90.00
_cell.angle_beta   90.00
_cell.angle_gamma   90.00
#
_symmetry.space_group_name_H-M   'P 1'
#
loop_
_entity.id
_entity.type
_entity.pdbx_description
1 polymer ?
#
loop_
_entity_poly.entity_id
_entity_poly.type
_entity_poly.pdbx_seq_one_letter_code
_entity_poly.pdbx_strand_id
1 'polypeptide(L)'
;MWTRRNFLSRLLPGVTLGAAASSKLLLFDSCLRPKGDLESEVGKPVVLATWRHGFEASQKAWETLGQGGQALDAVEQGVRLVEADPSSQTVGYGGFLDRDGRLTLDASIMQGDGKCGAVCALEHIMHPISVAR
;
A
#
# COMPACT_ATOMS: atom_id res chain seq x y z
N MET A 1 -1.52 -24.66 15.23
CA MET A 1 -1.78 -23.92 13.98
C MET A 1 -0.43 -23.60 13.35
N TRP A 2 -0.10 -24.20 12.20
CA TRP A 2 1.22 -24.09 11.57
C TRP A 2 1.30 -22.82 10.71
N THR A 3 2.24 -21.93 11.02
CA THR A 3 2.50 -20.71 10.23
C THR A 3 3.88 -20.79 9.58
N ARG A 4 4.02 -20.33 8.33
CA ARG A 4 5.25 -20.40 7.51
C ARG A 4 6.55 -19.99 8.23
N ARG A 5 6.49 -19.07 9.18
CA ARG A 5 7.65 -18.62 9.98
C ARG A 5 8.21 -19.70 10.91
N ASN A 6 7.36 -20.60 11.41
CA ASN A 6 7.75 -21.69 12.32
C ASN A 6 8.31 -22.92 11.59
N PHE A 7 8.20 -22.97 10.26
CA PHE A 7 8.71 -24.08 9.44
C PHE A 7 10.20 -23.90 9.11
N LEU A 8 10.61 -22.67 8.73
CA LEU A 8 12.01 -22.39 8.37
C LEU A 8 12.95 -22.39 9.59
N SER A 9 12.45 -22.00 10.77
CA SER A 9 13.26 -22.00 12.00
C SER A 9 13.58 -23.40 12.53
N ARG A 10 12.91 -24.45 12.03
CA ARG A 10 13.09 -25.84 12.47
C ARG A 10 13.99 -26.68 11.56
N LEU A 11 14.47 -26.13 10.44
CA LEU A 11 15.33 -26.85 9.48
C LEU A 11 16.82 -26.88 9.85
N LEU A 12 17.25 -26.24 10.95
CA LEU A 12 18.68 -25.97 11.22
C LEU A 12 19.40 -26.72 12.37
N PRO A 13 18.84 -27.71 13.10
CA PRO A 13 19.69 -28.58 13.93
C PRO A 13 19.54 -30.03 13.50
N GLY A 14 20.29 -30.45 12.47
CA GLY A 14 20.13 -31.81 11.95
C GLY A 14 21.16 -32.33 10.95
N VAL A 15 22.44 -31.96 11.03
CA VAL A 15 23.54 -32.76 10.44
C VAL A 15 24.80 -32.60 11.29
N THR A 16 25.01 -33.49 12.25
CA THR A 16 26.33 -33.79 12.81
C THR A 16 26.72 -35.18 12.35
N LEU A 17 27.56 -35.31 11.31
CA LEU A 17 28.45 -36.45 11.10
C LEU A 17 29.45 -36.14 9.98
N GLY A 18 30.76 -36.29 10.28
CA GLY A 18 31.76 -36.68 9.28
C GLY A 18 32.65 -35.57 8.71
N ALA A 19 33.92 -35.62 9.10
CA ALA A 19 35.02 -34.86 8.51
C ALA A 19 35.36 -35.31 7.08
N ALA A 20 35.98 -34.37 6.33
CA ALA A 20 37.03 -34.53 5.32
C ALA A 20 36.70 -33.99 3.92
N ALA A 21 37.52 -33.00 3.54
CA ALA A 21 38.00 -32.62 2.20
C ALA A 21 36.99 -32.56 1.03
N SER A 22 36.86 -31.36 0.44
CA SER A 22 37.47 -31.04 -0.86
C SER A 22 36.88 -29.74 -1.42
N SER A 23 37.78 -28.84 -1.79
CA SER A 23 37.74 -27.95 -2.95
C SER A 23 36.39 -27.72 -3.63
N LYS A 24 35.88 -26.49 -3.55
CA LYS A 24 35.27 -25.68 -4.64
C LYS A 24 34.70 -24.40 -4.03
N LEU A 25 35.24 -23.24 -4.41
CA LEU A 25 34.83 -22.48 -5.58
C LEU A 25 33.71 -21.47 -5.22
N LEU A 26 34.15 -20.21 -5.18
CA LEU A 26 33.40 -18.99 -5.45
C LEU A 26 32.41 -18.46 -4.40
N LEU A 27 32.82 -17.30 -3.85
CA LEU A 27 32.03 -16.06 -3.87
C LEU A 27 30.60 -16.15 -3.32
N PHE A 28 30.42 -16.22 -2.01
CA PHE A 28 29.12 -15.85 -1.42
C PHE A 28 29.23 -15.26 -0.01
N ASP A 29 30.27 -14.46 0.26
CA ASP A 29 30.42 -13.75 1.55
C ASP A 29 30.33 -12.21 1.41
N SER A 30 29.64 -11.72 0.37
CA SER A 30 29.37 -10.29 0.18
C SER A 30 27.90 -9.90 0.35
N CYS A 31 27.02 -10.84 0.72
CA CYS A 31 25.59 -10.57 0.89
C CYS A 31 25.14 -10.24 2.32
N LEU A 32 26.04 -10.33 3.32
CA LEU A 32 25.80 -9.76 4.65
C LEU A 32 26.44 -8.36 4.75
N ARG A 33 26.22 -7.51 3.74
CA ARG A 33 26.24 -6.07 4.03
C ARG A 33 25.06 -5.83 4.96
N PRO A 34 25.26 -5.34 6.20
CA PRO A 34 24.14 -4.83 6.97
C PRO A 34 23.46 -3.81 6.07
N LYS A 35 22.14 -4.00 5.87
CA LYS A 35 21.28 -3.04 5.20
C LYS A 35 21.57 -1.73 5.90
N GLY A 36 22.33 -0.85 5.25
CA GLY A 36 22.73 0.42 5.81
C GLY A 36 21.48 1.03 6.41
N ASP A 37 21.60 1.50 7.65
CA ASP A 37 20.57 2.25 8.31
C ASP A 37 20.20 3.38 7.34
N LEU A 38 19.09 3.17 6.61
CA LEU A 38 18.44 4.24 5.89
C LEU A 38 17.84 5.08 6.99
N GLU A 39 18.68 5.88 7.64
CA GLU A 39 18.23 7.14 8.20
C GLU A 39 17.64 7.88 7.01
N SER A 40 16.34 7.71 6.80
CA SER A 40 15.62 8.58 5.90
C SER A 40 15.76 9.95 6.55
N GLU A 41 16.60 10.81 5.96
CA GLU A 41 16.39 12.25 6.01
C GLU A 41 14.89 12.46 6.08
N VAL A 42 14.38 13.07 7.16
CA VAL A 42 12.93 13.20 7.38
C VAL A 42 12.39 13.93 6.17
N GLY A 43 11.90 13.12 5.22
CA GLY A 43 11.56 13.60 3.91
C GLY A 43 10.43 14.56 4.11
N LYS A 44 10.51 15.73 3.48
CA LYS A 44 9.36 16.62 3.37
C LYS A 44 8.15 15.76 2.97
N PRO A 45 6.94 16.03 3.50
CA PRO A 45 5.78 15.27 3.09
C PRO A 45 5.67 15.29 1.56
N VAL A 46 5.39 14.13 0.97
CA VAL A 46 5.19 13.97 -0.47
C VAL A 46 3.89 13.22 -0.67
N VAL A 47 3.07 13.70 -1.60
CA VAL A 47 1.87 13.00 -2.07
C VAL A 47 2.03 12.72 -3.56
N LEU A 48 1.66 11.51 -3.96
CA LEU A 48 1.63 11.08 -5.35
C LEU A 48 0.25 10.52 -5.64
N ALA A 49 -0.28 10.83 -6.81
CA ALA A 49 -1.56 10.31 -7.29
C ALA A 49 -1.45 9.91 -8.76
N THR A 50 -2.31 8.99 -9.18
CA THR A 50 -2.35 8.50 -10.55
C THR A 50 -3.17 9.41 -11.45
N TRP A 51 -2.77 9.49 -12.73
CA TRP A 51 -3.49 10.18 -13.81
C TRP A 51 -3.62 11.70 -13.63
N ARG A 52 -4.36 12.34 -14.56
CA ARG A 52 -4.55 13.81 -14.60
C ARG A 52 -5.40 14.33 -13.43
N HIS A 53 -6.52 13.67 -13.13
CA HIS A 53 -7.37 14.03 -11.98
C HIS A 53 -6.65 13.83 -10.64
N GLY A 54 -5.54 13.07 -10.63
CA GLY A 54 -4.64 12.98 -9.49
C GLY A 54 -3.98 14.30 -9.11
N PHE A 55 -3.90 15.27 -10.02
CA PHE A 55 -3.36 16.60 -9.71
C PHE A 55 -4.25 17.35 -8.70
N GLU A 56 -5.56 17.38 -8.94
CA GLU A 56 -6.54 18.00 -8.03
C GLU A 56 -6.63 17.25 -6.71
N ALA A 57 -6.61 15.91 -6.75
CA ALA A 57 -6.53 15.08 -5.54
C ALA A 57 -5.28 15.38 -4.71
N SER A 58 -4.13 15.51 -5.36
CA SER A 58 -2.85 15.82 -4.70
C SER A 58 -2.84 17.22 -4.11
N GLN A 59 -3.42 18.20 -4.80
CA GLN A 59 -3.57 19.56 -4.29
C GLN A 59 -4.43 19.56 -3.01
N LYS A 60 -5.54 18.82 -3.02
CA LYS A 60 -6.41 18.70 -1.85
C LYS A 60 -5.73 17.98 -0.69
N ALA A 61 -5.00 16.90 -0.96
CA ALA A 61 -4.20 16.20 0.03
C ALA A 61 -3.10 17.11 0.62
N TRP A 62 -2.51 17.99 -0.20
CA TRP A 62 -1.48 18.93 0.24
C TRP A 62 -1.99 19.98 1.24
N GLU A 63 -3.27 20.36 1.18
CA GLU A 63 -3.87 21.23 2.20
C GLU A 63 -3.74 20.63 3.60
N THR A 64 -3.88 19.31 3.70
CA THR A 64 -3.76 18.58 4.98
C THR A 64 -2.29 18.35 5.35
N LEU A 65 -1.47 17.87 4.41
CA LEU A 65 -0.04 17.58 4.66
C LEU A 65 0.77 18.84 4.95
N GLY A 66 0.49 19.94 4.24
CA GLY A 66 1.17 21.23 4.40
C GLY A 66 0.93 21.88 5.76
N GLN A 67 -0.16 21.50 6.44
CA GLN A 67 -0.48 21.90 7.81
C GLN A 67 0.11 20.96 8.87
N GLY A 68 0.85 19.92 8.47
CA GLY A 68 1.34 18.88 9.37
C GLY A 68 0.28 17.85 9.79
N GLY A 69 -0.81 17.73 9.04
CA GLY A 69 -1.84 16.72 9.26
C GLY A 69 -1.37 15.30 8.97
N GLN A 70 -2.20 14.31 9.29
CA GLN A 70 -1.85 12.91 9.09
C GLN A 70 -1.93 12.52 7.60
N ALA A 71 -1.01 11.65 7.17
CA ALA A 71 -1.00 11.15 5.79
C ALA A 71 -2.30 10.41 5.42
N LEU A 72 -2.90 9.69 6.37
CA LEU A 72 -4.15 8.96 6.16
C LEU A 72 -5.33 9.91 5.88
N ASP A 73 -5.41 11.03 6.60
CA ASP A 73 -6.42 12.05 6.37
C ASP A 73 -6.22 12.73 5.02
N ALA A 74 -4.97 13.03 4.67
CA ALA A 74 -4.64 13.68 3.40
C ALA A 74 -5.06 12.86 2.18
N VAL A 75 -4.75 11.56 2.17
CA VAL A 75 -5.12 10.68 1.04
C VAL A 75 -6.64 10.50 0.95
N GLU A 76 -7.33 10.39 2.09
CA GLU A 76 -8.80 10.29 2.11
C GLU A 76 -9.44 11.55 1.52
N GLN A 77 -9.04 12.74 1.98
CA GLN A 77 -9.60 14.01 1.48
C GLN A 77 -9.29 14.22 -0.01
N GLY A 78 -8.11 13.82 -0.47
CA GLY A 78 -7.72 13.90 -1.88
C GLY A 78 -8.58 13.02 -2.79
N VAL A 79 -8.78 11.75 -2.40
CA VAL A 79 -9.56 10.79 -3.21
C VAL A 79 -11.06 11.14 -3.18
N ARG A 80 -11.61 11.57 -2.04
CA ARG A 80 -13.02 11.98 -1.92
C ARG A 80 -13.40 13.09 -2.89
N LEU A 81 -12.49 14.00 -3.22
CA LEU A 81 -12.73 15.05 -4.21
C LEU A 81 -13.04 14.45 -5.59
N VAL A 82 -12.25 13.46 -6.01
CA VAL A 82 -12.43 12.81 -7.31
C VAL A 82 -13.65 11.89 -7.30
N GLU A 83 -13.93 11.21 -6.18
CA GLU A 83 -15.13 10.37 -6.04
C GLU A 83 -16.43 11.17 -6.14
N ALA A 84 -16.44 12.44 -5.67
CA ALA A 84 -17.61 13.31 -5.75
C ALA A 84 -17.78 14.01 -7.10
N ASP A 85 -16.79 13.94 -7.99
CA ASP A 85 -16.86 14.61 -9.29
C ASP A 85 -17.76 13.83 -10.27
N PRO A 86 -18.92 14.39 -10.68
CA PRO A 86 -19.79 13.73 -11.66
C PRO A 86 -19.18 13.66 -13.07
N SER A 87 -18.14 14.45 -13.36
CA SER A 87 -17.44 14.42 -14.65
C SER A 87 -16.45 13.25 -14.76
N SER A 88 -16.02 12.70 -13.62
CA SER A 88 -15.12 11.55 -13.53
C SER A 88 -15.86 10.25 -13.85
N GLN A 89 -15.54 9.63 -14.99
CA GLN A 89 -16.19 8.40 -15.45
C GLN A 89 -15.55 7.11 -14.92
N THR A 90 -14.41 7.22 -14.22
CA THR A 90 -13.64 6.05 -13.77
C THR A 90 -13.55 5.92 -12.26
N VAL A 91 -14.04 6.90 -11.49
CA VAL A 91 -13.93 6.92 -10.03
C VAL A 91 -15.21 7.52 -9.43
N GLY A 92 -15.84 6.79 -8.50
CA GLY A 92 -16.94 7.30 -7.69
C GLY A 92 -18.23 7.59 -8.45
N TYR A 93 -18.87 8.72 -8.12
CA TYR A 93 -20.25 9.06 -8.47
C TYR A 93 -20.53 9.09 -9.98
N GLY A 94 -19.61 9.59 -10.79
CA GLY A 94 -19.74 9.62 -12.25
C GLY A 94 -19.34 8.32 -12.97
N GLY A 95 -18.98 7.28 -12.22
CA GLY A 95 -18.40 6.05 -12.74
C GLY A 95 -19.26 5.32 -13.77
N PHE A 96 -18.61 4.63 -14.70
CA PHE A 96 -19.29 3.73 -15.62
C PHE A 96 -19.97 2.57 -14.87
N LEU A 97 -21.14 2.19 -15.38
CA LEU A 97 -21.92 1.09 -14.85
C LEU A 97 -21.37 -0.27 -15.32
N ASP A 98 -21.65 -1.31 -14.56
CA ASP A 98 -21.44 -2.68 -14.99
C ASP A 98 -22.39 -3.10 -16.12
N ARG A 99 -22.25 -4.34 -16.58
CA ARG A 99 -23.08 -4.90 -17.67
C ARG A 99 -24.57 -4.96 -17.33
N ASP A 100 -24.92 -4.95 -16.04
CA ASP A 100 -26.27 -5.06 -15.52
C ASP A 100 -26.85 -3.66 -15.17
N GLY A 101 -26.10 -2.59 -15.49
CA GLY A 101 -26.51 -1.20 -15.28
C GLY A 101 -26.34 -0.71 -13.85
N ARG A 102 -25.47 -1.34 -13.05
CA ARG A 102 -25.22 -0.97 -11.65
C ARG A 102 -23.89 -0.25 -11.49
N LEU A 103 -23.89 0.78 -10.64
CA LEU A 103 -22.66 1.46 -10.24
C LEU A 103 -22.09 0.76 -9.00
N THR A 104 -21.10 -0.08 -9.22
CA THR A 104 -20.39 -0.81 -8.16
C THR A 104 -19.00 -0.24 -7.98
N LEU A 105 -18.63 0.10 -6.73
CA LEU A 105 -17.37 0.77 -6.42
C LEU A 105 -16.49 -0.09 -5.51
N ASP A 106 -15.18 -0.02 -5.77
CA ASP A 106 -14.13 -0.68 -5.01
C ASP A 106 -13.18 0.37 -4.44
N ALA A 107 -12.80 0.22 -3.17
CA ALA A 107 -11.80 1.08 -2.53
C ALA A 107 -11.04 0.33 -1.45
N SER A 108 -9.79 0.72 -1.22
CA SER A 108 -9.00 0.21 -0.10
C SER A 108 -8.08 1.30 0.44
N ILE A 109 -7.82 1.27 1.73
CA ILE A 109 -6.96 2.23 2.42
C ILE A 109 -6.05 1.50 3.42
N MET A 110 -4.83 2.01 3.58
CA MET A 110 -3.83 1.41 4.44
C MET A 110 -3.01 2.48 5.16
N GLN A 111 -2.79 2.26 6.46
CA GLN A 111 -1.87 3.02 7.28
C GLN A 111 -0.50 2.32 7.35
N GLY A 112 0.55 3.09 7.66
CA GLY A 112 1.93 2.58 7.75
C GLY A 112 2.20 1.58 8.88
N ASP A 113 1.27 1.40 9.83
CA ASP A 113 1.38 0.44 10.93
C ASP A 113 0.80 -0.95 10.61
N GLY A 114 0.32 -1.13 9.37
CA GLY A 114 -0.28 -2.38 8.90
C GLY A 114 -1.80 -2.45 9.08
N LYS A 115 -2.45 -1.44 9.67
CA LYS A 115 -3.91 -1.33 9.63
C LYS A 115 -4.38 -1.04 8.21
N CYS A 116 -5.40 -1.75 7.77
CA CYS A 116 -6.01 -1.55 6.46
C CYS A 116 -7.49 -1.90 6.49
N GLY A 117 -8.21 -1.39 5.50
CA GLY A 117 -9.58 -1.78 5.23
C GLY A 117 -9.88 -1.65 3.74
N ALA A 118 -10.92 -2.35 3.30
CA ALA A 118 -11.29 -2.45 1.89
C ALA A 118 -12.77 -2.75 1.74
N VAL A 119 -13.34 -2.27 0.64
CA VAL A 119 -14.69 -2.56 0.18
C VAL A 119 -14.65 -2.94 -1.29
N CYS A 120 -15.59 -3.78 -1.70
CA CYS A 120 -15.71 -4.25 -3.07
C CYS A 120 -17.19 -4.39 -3.44
N ALA A 121 -17.51 -4.13 -4.70
CA ALA A 121 -18.85 -4.18 -5.29
C ALA A 121 -19.89 -3.37 -4.49
N LEU A 122 -19.48 -2.22 -3.96
CA LEU A 122 -20.33 -1.39 -3.10
C LEU A 122 -21.24 -0.49 -3.95
N GLU A 123 -22.53 -0.49 -3.65
CA GLU A 123 -23.53 0.33 -4.34
C GLU A 123 -24.05 1.48 -3.45
N HIS A 124 -24.52 2.57 -4.07
CA HIS A 124 -25.25 3.68 -3.44
C HIS A 124 -24.51 4.48 -2.35
N ILE A 125 -23.17 4.40 -2.27
CA ILE A 125 -22.37 5.26 -1.40
C ILE A 125 -21.42 6.11 -2.26
N MET A 126 -21.47 7.42 -2.03
CA MET A 126 -20.65 8.39 -2.77
C MET A 126 -19.15 8.22 -2.51
N HIS A 127 -18.76 7.85 -1.29
CA HIS A 127 -17.37 7.78 -0.85
C HIS A 127 -16.97 6.39 -0.35
N PRO A 128 -16.68 5.44 -1.25
CA PRO A 128 -16.24 4.10 -0.87
C PRO A 128 -14.92 4.12 -0.07
N ILE A 129 -14.00 5.08 -0.31
CA ILE A 129 -12.76 5.18 0.46
C ILE A 129 -12.98 5.42 1.95
N SER A 130 -14.02 6.19 2.31
CA SER A 130 -14.38 6.46 3.70
C SER A 130 -15.08 5.28 4.36
N VAL A 131 -15.72 4.39 3.60
CA VAL A 131 -16.25 3.12 4.14
C VAL A 131 -15.13 2.13 4.39
N ALA A 132 -14.09 2.16 3.55
CA ALA A 132 -12.93 1.30 3.70
C ALA A 132 -12.03 1.69 4.89
N ARG A 133 -12.16 2.92 5.41
CA ARG A 133 -11.36 3.45 6.52
C ARG A 133 -11.92 3.03 7.88
#